data_AF-A0A2L2L8E9-F1
#
_entry.id   AF-A0A2L2L8E9-F1
#
_cell.length_a   1.000
_cell.length_b   1.000
_cell.length_c   1.000
_cell.angle_alpha   90.00
_cell.angle_beta   90.00
_cell.angle_gamma   90.00
#
_symmetry.space_group_name_H-M   'P 1'
#
loop_
_entity.id
_entity.type
_entity.pdbx_description
1 polymer ?
#
loop_
_entity_poly.entity_id
_entity_poly.type
_entity_poly.pdbx_seq_one_letter_code
_entity_poly.pdbx_strand_id
1 'polypeptide(L)' 'MASALKPLVPLPPPSQPLVDAGGRMNKDWYLYLKELDRHLREVEERATAGGL' A
#
# COMPACT_ATOMS: atom_id res chain seq x y z
N MET A 1 -23.45 2.90 -4.08
CA MET A 1 -22.80 1.61 -4.42
C MET A 1 -21.51 1.54 -3.63
N ALA A 2 -21.32 0.52 -2.81
CA ALA A 2 -20.08 0.36 -2.06
C ALA A 2 -18.96 0.06 -3.07
N SER A 3 -18.13 1.07 -3.39
CA SER A 3 -16.90 0.82 -4.14
C SER A 3 -16.05 -0.13 -3.32
N ALA A 4 -15.94 -1.37 -3.78
CA ALA A 4 -14.99 -2.33 -3.25
C ALA A 4 -13.60 -1.68 -3.28
N LEU A 5 -12.87 -1.75 -2.17
CA LEU A 5 -11.48 -1.30 -2.12
C LEU A 5 -10.74 -1.95 -3.30
N LYS A 6 -9.99 -1.14 -4.06
CA LYS A 6 -9.18 -1.65 -5.16
C LYS A 6 -8.27 -2.76 -4.61
N PRO A 7 -7.97 -3.86 -5.34
CA PRO A 7 -7.01 -4.83 -4.84
C PRO A 7 -5.62 -4.20 -4.66
N LEU A 8 -4.94 -4.56 -3.57
CA LEU A 8 -3.54 -4.22 -3.34
C LEU A 8 -2.67 -4.80 -4.47
N VAL A 9 -1.62 -4.07 -4.84
CA VAL A 9 -0.57 -4.61 -5.71
C VAL A 9 0.13 -5.78 -5.02
N PRO A 10 0.65 -6.77 -5.77
CA PRO A 10 1.36 -7.90 -5.18
C PRO A 10 2.50 -7.43 -4.27
N LEU A 11 2.64 -8.08 -3.11
CA LEU A 11 3.78 -7.85 -2.23
C LEU A 11 5.07 -8.20 -2.98
N PRO A 12 6.08 -7.32 -3.01
CA PRO A 12 7.37 -7.63 -3.60
C PRO A 12 8.02 -8.87 -2.95
N PRO A 13 8.77 -9.67 -3.72
CA PRO A 13 9.40 -10.89 -3.20
C PRO A 13 10.39 -10.58 -2.08
N PRO A 14 10.53 -11.45 -1.05
CA PRO A 14 11.44 -11.22 0.08
C PRO A 14 12.92 -11.11 -0.31
N SER A 15 13.28 -11.67 -1.47
CA SER A 15 14.64 -11.58 -2.03
C SER A 15 14.98 -10.19 -2.55
N GLN A 16 13.98 -9.33 -2.81
CA GLN A 16 14.22 -7.93 -3.16
C GLN A 16 14.35 -7.11 -1.88
N PRO A 17 15.50 -6.46 -1.64
CA PRO A 17 15.65 -5.60 -0.48
C PRO A 17 14.79 -4.34 -0.63
N LEU A 18 14.31 -3.81 0.51
CA LEU A 18 13.54 -2.57 0.57
C LEU A 18 14.36 -1.38 0.04
N VAL A 19 15.62 -1.31 0.46
CA VAL A 19 16.59 -0.29 0.06
C VAL A 19 17.78 -1.01 -0.55
N ASP A 20 18.24 -0.54 -1.71
CA ASP A 20 19.43 -1.08 -2.35
C ASP A 20 20.72 -0.69 -1.61
N ALA A 21 21.85 -1.29 -2.00
CA ALA A 21 23.15 -0.99 -1.40
C ALA A 21 23.60 0.48 -1.61
N GLY A 22 22.98 1.20 -2.54
CA GLY A 22 23.21 2.62 -2.80
C GLY A 22 22.29 3.56 -2.00
N GLY A 23 21.48 3.02 -1.09
CA GLY A 23 20.56 3.79 -0.26
C GLY A 23 19.30 4.25 -0.99
N ARG A 24 19.01 3.73 -2.19
CA ARG A 24 17.79 4.07 -2.94
C ARG A 24 16.70 3.07 -2.61
N MET A 25 15.48 3.59 -2.46
CA MET A 25 14.30 2.76 -2.28
C MET A 25 14.05 1.93 -3.54
N ASN A 26 13.82 0.64 -3.36
CA ASN A 26 13.39 -0.23 -4.44
C ASN A 26 12.02 0.22 -4.97
N LYS A 27 11.89 0.33 -6.29
CA LYS A 27 10.68 0.86 -6.93
C LYS A 27 9.43 0.04 -6.63
N ASP A 28 9.54 -1.28 -6.62
CA ASP A 28 8.40 -2.18 -6.39
C ASP A 28 7.92 -2.05 -4.94
N TRP A 29 8.86 -1.98 -4.01
CA TRP A 29 8.59 -1.67 -2.60
C TRP A 29 7.96 -0.30 -2.40
N TYR A 30 8.47 0.74 -3.07
CA TYR A 30 7.89 2.07 -3.02
C TYR A 30 6.43 2.09 -3.49
N LEU A 31 6.15 1.45 -4.62
CA LEU A 31 4.79 1.38 -5.18
C LEU A 31 3.85 0.60 -4.26
N TYR A 32 4.31 -0.53 -3.70
CA TYR A 32 3.53 -1.30 -2.73
C TYR A 32 3.16 -0.47 -1.49
N LEU A 33 4.16 0.16 -0.86
CA LEU A 33 3.95 0.97 0.34
C LEU A 33 3.03 2.18 0.07
N LYS A 34 3.15 2.79 -1.12
CA LYS A 34 2.29 3.90 -1.52
C LYS A 34 0.83 3.48 -1.66
N GLU A 35 0.56 2.34 -2.29
CA GLU A 35 -0.82 1.83 -2.42
C GLU A 35 -1.38 1.37 -1.06
N LEU A 36 -0.53 0.78 -0.20
CA LEU A 36 -0.91 0.43 1.17
C LEU A 36 -1.31 1.66 1.99
N ASP A 37 -0.54 2.76 1.92
CA ASP A 37 -0.89 4.02 2.59
C ASP A 37 -2.25 4.54 2.11
N ARG A 38 -2.52 4.51 0.80
CA ARG A 38 -3.84 4.90 0.26
C ARG A 38 -4.96 4.05 0.85
N HIS A 39 -4.76 2.74 0.93
CA HIS A 39 -5.76 1.83 1.49
C HIS A 39 -6.02 2.08 2.96
N LEU A 40 -4.98 2.33 3.76
CA LEU A 40 -5.13 2.64 5.17
C LEU A 40 -5.98 3.90 5.36
N ARG A 41 -5.69 4.95 4.58
CA ARG A 41 -6.50 6.18 4.59
C ARG A 41 -7.95 5.94 4.17
N GLU A 42 -8.19 5.18 3.10
CA GLU A 42 -9.55 4.86 2.65
C GLU A 42 -10.31 4.05 3.71
N VAL A 43 -9.64 3.17 4.46
CA VAL A 43 -10.24 2.43 5.57
C VAL A 43 -10.51 3.34 6.75
N GLU A 44 -9.57 4.21 7.12
CA GLU A 44 -9.73 5.20 8.19
C GLU A 44 -10.87 6.17 7.89
N GLU A 45 -10.99 6.66 6.65
CA GLU A 45 -12.07 7.52 6.21
C GLU A 45 -13.43 6.81 6.34
N ARG A 46 -13.51 5.55 5.91
CA ARG A 46 -14.74 4.75 6.04
C ARG A 46 -15.11 4.47 7.49
N ALA A 47 -14.13 4.14 8.33
CA ALA A 47 -14.32 3.93 9.75
C ALA A 47 -14.80 5.22 10.44
N THR A 48 -14.18 6.35 10.11
CA THR A 48 -14.52 7.68 10.66
C THR A 48 -15.89 8.17 10.17
N ALA A 49 -16.27 7.84 8.93
CA ALA A 49 -17.59 8.15 8.37
C ALA A 49 -18.73 7.29 8.94
N GLY A 50 -18.46 6.43 9.92
CA GLY A 50 -19.45 5.57 10.58
C GLY A 50 -19.85 4.33 9.77
N GLY A 51 -19.00 3.92 8.82
CA GLY A 51 -19.28 2.85 7.85
C GLY A 51 -18.73 1.46 8.20
N LEU A 52 -18.40 1.20 9.46
CA LEU A 52 -18.05 -0.14 9.98
C LEU A 52 -18.91 -0.48 11.21
#